data_AF-A0A1N6H1G9-F1
#
_entry.id   AF-A0A1N6H1G9-F1
#
_cell.length_a   1.000
_cell.length_b   1.000
_cell.length_c   1.000
_cell.angle_alpha   90.00
_cell.angle_beta   90.00
_cell.angle_gamma   90.00
#
_symmetry.space_group_name_H-M   'P 1'
#
loop_
_entity.id
_entity.type
_entity.pdbx_description
1 polymer ?
#
loop_
_entity_poly.entity_id
_entity_poly.type
_entity_poly.pdbx_seq_one_letter_code
_entity_poly.pdbx_strand_id
1 'polypeptide(L)'
;MKVSLKNKINKAFLFITILVSIAGFWNIYFGPESSPTFYQNLHVLTTFCWLGLLLVQLIFITSQNNSLHRRLGKSIFVIGPILIATLMLLSVHSASKSAARGEADMLVIQNIFPAFEVAILILLGLLFRKKRLLHGHFLMSTSLLFFGIALFFTLISFIPGYKIEGPETFYRFETSGIIATYISVVFGLILFFIQWKSGWPWLLVCGLFFLNGYLSQLIDETNQMITLTAFIGSINEYIAFFGTLIFILAILTLFFIERKKGMT
;
A
#
# COMPACT_ATOMS: atom_id res chain seq x y z
N MET A 1 -5.10 0.42 31.50
CA MET A 1 -4.72 -0.90 30.95
C MET A 1 -5.15 -1.13 29.49
N LYS A 2 -6.41 -0.91 29.11
CA LYS A 2 -6.95 -1.25 27.75
C LYS A 2 -6.31 -0.51 26.55
N VAL A 3 -5.90 0.75 26.70
CA VAL A 3 -5.27 1.53 25.59
C VAL A 3 -3.84 1.05 25.29
N SER A 4 -3.11 0.63 26.32
CA SER A 4 -1.73 0.11 26.18
C SER A 4 -1.69 -1.16 25.33
N LEU A 5 -2.64 -2.09 25.55
CA LEU A 5 -2.71 -3.33 24.78
C LEU A 5 -2.98 -3.09 23.29
N LYS A 6 -3.93 -2.20 22.95
CA LYS A 6 -4.24 -1.86 21.54
C LYS A 6 -3.03 -1.29 20.81
N ASN A 7 -2.29 -0.40 21.46
CA ASN A 7 -1.07 0.16 20.89
C ASN A 7 0.03 -0.89 20.70
N LYS A 8 0.17 -1.84 21.64
CA LYS A 8 1.10 -2.98 21.48
C LYS A 8 0.73 -3.84 20.27
N ILE A 9 -0.56 -4.13 20.07
CA ILE A 9 -1.05 -4.90 18.94
C ILE A 9 -0.78 -4.18 17.61
N ASN A 10 -1.10 -2.88 17.51
CA ASN A 10 -0.83 -2.10 16.29
C ASN A 10 0.67 -2.05 15.96
N LYS A 11 1.54 -1.93 16.98
CA LYS A 11 3.01 -1.98 16.78
C LYS A 11 3.47 -3.36 16.33
N ALA A 12 2.97 -4.42 16.96
CA ALA A 12 3.32 -5.80 16.61
C ALA A 12 2.90 -6.10 15.16
N PHE A 13 1.69 -5.71 14.78
CA PHE A 13 1.22 -5.84 13.39
C PHE A 13 2.13 -5.09 12.42
N LEU A 14 2.44 -3.81 12.69
CA LEU A 14 3.32 -3.04 11.81
C LEU A 14 4.73 -3.62 11.70
N PHE A 15 5.27 -4.14 12.79
CA PHE A 15 6.55 -4.83 12.79
C PHE A 15 6.50 -6.09 11.94
N ILE A 16 5.44 -6.89 12.08
CA ILE A 16 5.20 -8.06 11.21
C ILE A 16 5.09 -7.63 9.75
N THR A 17 4.36 -6.56 9.43
CA THR A 17 4.28 -6.00 8.07
C THR A 17 5.67 -5.70 7.52
N ILE A 18 6.53 -5.02 8.29
CA ILE A 18 7.89 -4.70 7.87
C ILE A 18 8.70 -5.97 7.61
N LEU A 19 8.63 -6.98 8.49
CA LEU A 19 9.33 -8.24 8.30
C LEU A 19 8.83 -9.01 7.06
N VAL A 20 7.52 -9.04 6.84
CA VAL A 20 6.91 -9.67 5.66
C VAL A 20 7.26 -8.89 4.40
N SER A 21 7.37 -7.56 4.44
CA SER A 21 7.89 -6.76 3.33
C SER A 21 9.34 -7.08 3.01
N ILE A 22 10.21 -7.23 4.01
CA ILE A 22 11.60 -7.66 3.80
C ILE A 22 11.64 -9.04 3.15
N ALA A 23 10.85 -9.99 3.66
CA ALA A 23 10.76 -11.33 3.09
C ALA A 23 10.23 -11.28 1.66
N GLY A 24 9.06 -10.68 1.42
CA GLY A 24 8.40 -10.67 0.11
C GLY A 24 9.29 -10.11 -0.99
N PHE A 25 10.03 -9.05 -0.71
CA PHE A 25 10.90 -8.43 -1.71
C PHE A 25 12.35 -8.93 -1.68
N TRP A 26 12.66 -9.95 -0.88
CA TRP A 26 14.02 -10.50 -0.74
C TRP A 26 14.64 -10.90 -2.08
N ASN A 27 13.88 -11.65 -2.90
CA ASN A 27 14.40 -12.20 -4.16
C ASN A 27 14.75 -11.13 -5.20
N ILE A 28 14.16 -9.93 -5.11
CA ILE A 28 14.52 -8.79 -5.97
C ILE A 28 15.96 -8.34 -5.72
N TYR A 29 16.44 -8.45 -4.47
CA TYR A 29 17.74 -7.92 -4.02
C TYR A 29 18.81 -8.98 -3.80
N PHE A 30 18.41 -10.18 -3.39
CA PHE A 30 19.32 -11.24 -2.94
C PHE A 30 19.01 -12.61 -3.55
N GLY A 31 18.07 -12.67 -4.51
CA GLY A 31 17.79 -13.88 -5.26
C GLY A 31 18.86 -14.16 -6.33
N PRO A 32 18.88 -15.38 -6.92
CA PRO A 32 19.87 -15.74 -7.94
C PRO A 32 19.90 -14.81 -9.16
N GLU A 33 18.72 -14.29 -9.54
CA GLU A 33 18.54 -13.37 -10.67
C GLU A 33 18.35 -11.90 -10.22
N SER A 34 18.93 -11.52 -9.07
CA SER A 34 18.73 -10.18 -8.52
C SER A 34 19.29 -9.10 -9.45
N SER A 35 18.40 -8.25 -9.96
CA SER A 35 18.77 -7.07 -10.76
C SER A 35 17.75 -5.95 -10.50
N PRO A 36 17.75 -5.37 -9.29
CA PRO A 36 16.74 -4.38 -8.91
C PRO A 36 16.84 -3.14 -9.80
N THR A 37 15.75 -2.81 -10.47
CA THR A 37 15.69 -1.62 -11.34
C THR A 37 15.62 -0.34 -10.51
N PHE A 38 15.88 0.81 -11.13
CA PHE A 38 15.68 2.12 -10.50
C PHE A 38 14.26 2.26 -9.91
N TYR A 39 13.24 1.85 -10.67
CA TYR A 39 11.83 1.93 -10.30
C TYR A 39 11.52 1.10 -9.04
N GLN A 40 12.04 -0.12 -8.97
CA GLN A 40 11.90 -1.00 -7.81
C GLN A 40 12.61 -0.42 -6.59
N ASN A 41 13.86 0.03 -6.74
CA ASN A 41 14.63 0.66 -5.66
C ASN A 41 13.93 1.87 -5.06
N LEU A 42 13.44 2.76 -5.93
CA LEU A 42 12.78 3.98 -5.50
C LEU A 42 11.47 3.68 -4.74
N HIS A 43 10.64 2.77 -5.25
CA HIS A 43 9.38 2.41 -4.60
C HIS A 43 9.59 1.64 -3.29
N VAL A 44 10.54 0.70 -3.24
CA VAL A 44 10.86 -0.06 -2.02
C VAL A 44 11.39 0.86 -0.94
N LEU A 45 12.33 1.76 -1.27
CA LEU A 45 12.87 2.73 -0.32
C LEU A 45 11.77 3.61 0.27
N THR A 46 10.91 4.18 -0.57
CA THR A 46 9.83 5.08 -0.13
C THR A 46 8.76 4.35 0.68
N THR A 47 8.48 3.08 0.36
CA THR A 47 7.61 2.20 1.17
C THR A 47 8.19 1.95 2.55
N PHE A 48 9.48 1.62 2.66
CA PHE A 48 10.12 1.46 3.98
C PHE A 48 10.22 2.77 4.76
N CYS A 49 10.44 3.91 4.10
CA CYS A 49 10.35 5.22 4.75
C CYS A 49 8.94 5.48 5.29
N TRP A 50 7.89 5.09 4.57
CA TRP A 50 6.50 5.21 5.03
C TRP A 50 6.19 4.31 6.23
N LEU A 51 6.50 3.02 6.14
CA LEU A 51 6.28 2.08 7.26
C LEU A 51 7.10 2.48 8.49
N GLY A 52 8.35 2.91 8.28
CA GLY A 52 9.21 3.46 9.33
C GLY A 52 8.62 4.71 9.97
N LEU A 53 8.08 5.64 9.17
CA LEU A 53 7.36 6.81 9.69
C LEU A 53 6.20 6.38 10.59
N LEU A 54 5.33 5.47 10.13
CA LEU A 54 4.19 4.97 10.93
C LEU A 54 4.66 4.35 12.25
N LEU A 55 5.75 3.57 12.22
CA LEU A 55 6.31 2.93 13.42
C LEU A 55 6.82 3.96 14.43
N VAL A 56 7.56 4.96 13.96
CA VAL A 56 8.05 6.05 14.80
C VAL A 56 6.87 6.87 15.36
N GLN A 57 5.81 7.12 14.57
CA GLN A 57 4.60 7.79 15.06
C GLN A 57 3.92 7.00 16.19
N LEU A 58 3.80 5.68 16.06
CA LEU A 58 3.27 4.82 17.13
C LEU A 58 4.16 4.86 18.38
N ILE A 59 5.48 4.85 18.23
CA ILE A 59 6.43 4.97 19.34
C ILE A 59 6.19 6.27 20.10
N PHE A 60 6.16 7.42 19.40
CA PHE A 60 5.95 8.73 20.02
C PHE A 60 4.60 8.87 20.71
N ILE A 61 3.52 8.32 20.14
CA ILE A 61 2.21 8.30 20.81
C ILE A 61 2.28 7.49 22.10
N THR A 62 2.93 6.33 22.09
CA THR A 62 3.01 5.49 23.31
C THR A 62 3.95 6.03 24.38
N SER A 63 5.01 6.74 24.00
CA SER A 63 5.91 7.43 24.93
C SER A 63 5.37 8.80 25.36
N GLN A 64 4.14 9.15 24.95
CA GLN A 64 3.47 10.42 25.24
C GLN A 64 4.22 11.65 24.70
N ASN A 65 5.17 11.46 23.78
CA ASN A 65 5.93 12.53 23.16
C ASN A 65 5.14 13.18 22.00
N ASN A 66 4.05 13.84 22.37
CA ASN A 66 3.10 14.41 21.42
C ASN A 66 3.69 15.57 20.60
N SER A 67 4.72 16.26 21.10
CA SER A 67 5.40 17.33 20.35
C SER A 67 6.20 16.75 19.20
N LEU A 68 6.98 15.69 19.43
CA LEU A 68 7.70 14.98 18.35
C LEU A 68 6.75 14.30 17.37
N HIS A 69 5.67 13.67 17.84
CA HIS A 69 4.61 13.13 16.98
C HIS A 69 4.10 14.20 16.00
N ARG A 70 3.75 15.39 16.49
CA ARG A 70 3.28 16.49 15.65
C ARG A 70 4.35 17.05 14.71
N ARG A 71 5.60 17.20 15.19
CA ARG A 71 6.70 17.75 14.39
C ARG A 71 7.06 16.80 13.24
N LEU A 72 7.29 15.53 13.56
CA LEU A 72 7.64 14.53 12.56
C LEU A 72 6.43 14.20 11.68
N GLY A 73 5.20 14.20 12.21
CA GLY A 73 3.99 13.93 11.43
C GLY A 73 3.76 14.89 10.26
N LYS A 74 4.42 16.06 10.24
CA LYS A 74 4.41 16.96 9.06
C LYS A 74 5.15 16.38 7.86
N SER A 75 6.06 15.41 8.04
CA SER A 75 6.73 14.76 6.92
C SER A 75 5.76 13.97 6.03
N ILE A 76 4.55 13.67 6.51
CA ILE A 76 3.49 13.03 5.73
C ILE A 76 3.14 13.80 4.45
N PHE A 77 3.28 15.14 4.47
CA PHE A 77 3.04 16.02 3.30
C PHE A 77 4.11 15.89 2.22
N VAL A 78 5.20 15.16 2.49
CA VAL A 78 6.27 14.88 1.53
C VAL A 78 6.31 13.38 1.24
N ILE A 79 6.42 12.55 2.29
CA ILE A 79 6.56 11.10 2.15
C ILE A 79 5.30 10.47 1.54
N GLY A 80 4.10 10.89 1.93
CA GLY A 80 2.84 10.36 1.39
C GLY A 80 2.71 10.59 -0.13
N PRO A 81 2.81 11.85 -0.62
CA PRO A 81 2.78 12.13 -2.06
C PRO A 81 3.86 11.40 -2.86
N ILE A 82 5.10 11.34 -2.34
CA ILE A 82 6.19 10.62 -3.01
C ILE A 82 5.88 9.11 -3.07
N LEU A 83 5.39 8.50 -2.00
CA LEU A 83 5.01 7.09 -1.98
C LEU A 83 4.00 6.76 -3.08
N ILE A 84 2.94 7.56 -3.21
CA ILE A 84 1.89 7.35 -4.23
C ILE A 84 2.47 7.57 -5.64
N ALA A 85 3.27 8.64 -5.83
CA ALA A 85 3.87 8.95 -7.12
C ALA A 85 4.86 7.86 -7.59
N THR A 86 5.66 7.30 -6.69
CA THR A 86 6.59 6.20 -7.03
C THR A 86 5.87 4.90 -7.35
N LEU A 87 4.76 4.60 -6.67
CA LEU A 87 3.93 3.44 -7.02
C LEU A 87 3.30 3.62 -8.40
N MET A 88 2.81 4.82 -8.73
CA MET A 88 2.29 5.11 -10.06
C MET A 88 3.36 5.02 -11.15
N LEU A 89 4.56 5.55 -10.88
CA LEU A 89 5.70 5.42 -11.78
C LEU A 89 6.06 3.96 -12.04
N LEU A 90 6.14 3.14 -10.98
CA LEU A 90 6.39 1.70 -11.08
C LEU A 90 5.30 0.99 -11.90
N SER A 91 4.03 1.35 -11.67
CA SER A 91 2.87 0.77 -12.37
C SER A 91 2.94 1.03 -13.87
N VAL A 92 3.19 2.29 -14.27
CA VAL A 92 3.28 2.69 -15.67
C VAL A 92 4.49 2.05 -16.34
N HIS A 93 5.63 2.00 -15.66
CA HIS A 93 6.83 1.35 -16.18
C HIS A 93 6.62 -0.15 -16.43
N SER A 94 6.03 -0.86 -15.46
CA SER A 94 5.71 -2.29 -15.58
C SER A 94 4.75 -2.54 -16.74
N ALA A 95 3.67 -1.76 -16.84
CA ALA A 95 2.69 -1.87 -17.90
C ALA A 95 3.30 -1.57 -19.28
N SER A 96 4.16 -0.55 -19.39
CA SER A 96 4.86 -0.19 -20.63
C SER A 96 5.74 -1.33 -21.15
N LYS A 97 6.49 -2.00 -20.25
CA LYS A 97 7.32 -3.16 -20.60
C LYS A 97 6.50 -4.36 -21.08
N SER A 98 5.34 -4.60 -20.49
CA SER A 98 4.44 -5.68 -20.92
C SER A 98 3.73 -5.35 -22.22
N ALA A 99 3.24 -4.12 -22.37
CA ALA A 99 2.62 -3.62 -23.60
C ALA A 99 3.57 -3.69 -24.81
N ALA A 100 4.85 -3.34 -24.63
CA ALA A 100 5.87 -3.44 -25.68
C ALA A 100 6.09 -4.88 -26.20
N ARG A 101 5.71 -5.89 -25.40
CA ARG A 101 5.76 -7.32 -25.75
C ARG A 101 4.41 -7.86 -26.23
N GLY A 102 3.36 -7.04 -26.24
CA GLY A 102 1.99 -7.49 -26.50
C GLY A 102 1.41 -8.39 -25.39
N GLU A 103 1.96 -8.30 -24.18
CA GLU A 103 1.57 -9.11 -23.03
C GLU A 103 0.73 -8.29 -22.03
N ALA A 104 -0.10 -8.99 -21.26
CA ALA A 104 -0.78 -8.41 -20.10
C ALA A 104 0.20 -8.23 -18.93
N ASP A 105 0.13 -7.10 -18.24
CA ASP A 105 0.73 -6.96 -16.91
C ASP A 105 -0.24 -7.49 -15.85
N MET A 106 0.03 -8.69 -15.35
CA MET A 106 -0.79 -9.39 -14.37
C MET A 106 -0.90 -8.68 -13.01
N LEU A 107 -0.11 -7.63 -12.77
CA LEU A 107 -0.14 -6.82 -11.56
C LEU A 107 -0.65 -5.40 -11.79
N VAL A 108 -1.10 -5.05 -13.01
CA VAL A 108 -1.47 -3.67 -13.33
C VAL A 108 -2.58 -3.14 -12.41
N ILE A 109 -3.58 -3.98 -12.10
CA ILE A 109 -4.68 -3.64 -11.19
C ILE A 109 -4.17 -3.55 -9.76
N GLN A 110 -3.38 -4.54 -9.34
CA GLN A 110 -2.80 -4.64 -8.00
C GLN A 110 -1.75 -3.56 -7.72
N ASN A 111 -1.27 -2.84 -8.73
CA ASN A 111 -0.38 -1.69 -8.56
C ASN A 111 -1.15 -0.36 -8.59
N ILE A 112 -2.06 -0.18 -9.54
CA ILE A 112 -2.79 1.09 -9.73
C ILE A 112 -3.81 1.34 -8.64
N PHE A 113 -4.68 0.36 -8.34
CA PHE A 113 -5.76 0.57 -7.37
C PHE A 113 -5.20 0.83 -5.97
N PRO A 114 -4.21 0.07 -5.46
CA PRO A 114 -3.57 0.39 -4.18
C PRO A 114 -2.92 1.78 -4.12
N ALA A 115 -2.45 2.34 -5.23
CA ALA A 115 -1.96 3.73 -5.25
C ALA A 115 -3.08 4.72 -4.90
N PHE A 116 -4.26 4.57 -5.50
CA PHE A 116 -5.44 5.38 -5.17
C PHE A 116 -5.93 5.12 -3.74
N GLU A 117 -5.95 3.87 -3.30
CA GLU A 117 -6.41 3.50 -1.96
C GLU A 117 -5.51 4.08 -0.87
N VAL A 118 -4.19 3.99 -1.03
CA VAL A 118 -3.23 4.63 -0.12
C VAL A 118 -3.46 6.14 -0.10
N ALA A 119 -3.66 6.77 -1.27
CA ALA A 119 -3.97 8.20 -1.35
C ALA A 119 -5.24 8.57 -0.58
N ILE A 120 -6.32 7.80 -0.77
CA ILE A 120 -7.61 7.99 -0.09
C ILE A 120 -7.44 7.80 1.43
N LEU A 121 -6.76 6.76 1.88
CA LEU A 121 -6.54 6.49 3.30
C LEU A 121 -5.70 7.61 3.96
N ILE A 122 -4.66 8.12 3.30
CA ILE A 122 -3.87 9.25 3.78
C ILE A 122 -4.74 10.50 3.89
N LEU A 123 -5.51 10.80 2.85
CA LEU A 123 -6.41 11.95 2.82
C LEU A 123 -7.46 11.87 3.94
N LEU A 124 -8.13 10.72 4.09
CA LEU A 124 -9.09 10.48 5.15
C LEU A 124 -8.44 10.56 6.53
N GLY A 125 -7.23 10.02 6.70
CA GLY A 125 -6.45 10.17 7.93
C GLY A 125 -6.29 11.63 8.31
N LEU A 126 -5.89 12.49 7.36
CA LEU A 126 -5.72 13.92 7.60
C LEU A 126 -7.05 14.67 7.79
N LEU A 127 -8.11 14.25 7.08
CA LEU A 127 -9.45 14.78 7.24
C LEU A 127 -9.95 14.55 8.68
N PHE A 128 -9.74 13.34 9.21
CA PHE A 128 -10.14 12.95 10.56
C PHE A 128 -9.10 13.25 11.65
N ARG A 129 -8.08 14.09 11.40
CA ARG A 129 -7.01 14.44 12.39
C ARG A 129 -7.49 14.91 13.77
N LYS A 130 -8.69 15.51 13.87
CA LYS A 130 -9.30 15.92 15.15
C LYS A 130 -9.76 14.70 15.98
N LYS A 131 -10.16 13.61 15.32
CA LYS A 131 -10.52 12.32 15.94
C LYS A 131 -9.28 11.43 15.97
N ARG A 132 -8.41 11.65 16.97
CA ARG A 132 -7.05 11.04 17.06
C ARG A 132 -7.00 9.53 16.77
N LEU A 133 -7.93 8.75 17.31
CA LEU A 133 -8.01 7.31 17.07
C LEU A 133 -8.31 6.99 15.60
N LEU A 134 -9.27 7.70 15.01
CA LEU A 134 -9.67 7.46 13.63
C LEU A 134 -8.57 7.88 12.64
N HIS A 135 -7.94 9.03 12.90
CA HIS A 135 -6.73 9.48 12.18
C HIS A 135 -5.66 8.40 12.16
N GLY A 136 -5.31 7.88 13.34
CA GLY A 136 -4.32 6.81 13.48
C GLY A 136 -4.73 5.55 12.72
N HIS A 137 -5.99 5.14 12.80
CA HIS A 137 -6.47 3.93 12.12
C HIS A 137 -6.45 4.04 10.60
N PHE A 138 -6.79 5.19 10.01
CA PHE A 138 -6.67 5.37 8.56
C PHE A 138 -5.22 5.23 8.08
N LEU A 139 -4.29 5.92 8.75
CA LEU A 139 -2.88 5.83 8.39
C LEU A 139 -2.33 4.42 8.63
N MET A 140 -2.70 3.79 9.73
CA MET A 140 -2.32 2.41 10.03
C MET A 140 -2.91 1.41 9.04
N SER A 141 -4.12 1.65 8.52
CA SER A 141 -4.75 0.74 7.55
C SER A 141 -3.98 0.67 6.22
N THR A 142 -3.19 1.69 5.87
CA THR A 142 -2.26 1.60 4.73
C THR A 142 -1.25 0.45 4.90
N SER A 143 -0.82 0.14 6.13
CA SER A 143 0.08 -0.99 6.38
C SER A 143 -0.55 -2.35 6.11
N LEU A 144 -1.89 -2.45 6.11
CA LEU A 144 -2.57 -3.67 5.72
C LEU A 144 -2.51 -3.90 4.20
N LEU A 145 -2.61 -2.83 3.39
CA LEU A 145 -2.39 -2.92 1.94
C LEU A 145 -0.97 -3.40 1.62
N PHE A 146 0.04 -2.80 2.27
CA PHE A 146 1.44 -3.23 2.12
C PHE A 146 1.68 -4.66 2.61
N PHE A 147 1.01 -5.06 3.70
CA PHE A 147 1.07 -6.44 4.18
C PHE A 147 0.54 -7.42 3.13
N GLY A 148 -0.58 -7.11 2.47
CA GLY A 148 -1.16 -8.01 1.45
C GLY A 148 -0.22 -8.27 0.28
N ILE A 149 0.33 -7.22 -0.34
CA ILE A 149 1.25 -7.38 -1.47
C ILE A 149 2.58 -8.03 -1.04
N ALA A 150 3.11 -7.67 0.13
CA ALA A 150 4.33 -8.27 0.66
C ALA A 150 4.14 -9.75 0.98
N LEU A 151 2.99 -10.13 1.53
CA LEU A 151 2.64 -11.51 1.82
C LEU A 151 2.52 -12.32 0.54
N PHE A 152 1.85 -11.78 -0.48
CA PHE A 152 1.78 -12.40 -1.81
C PHE A 152 3.18 -12.75 -2.33
N PHE A 153 4.10 -11.78 -2.36
CA PHE A 153 5.46 -12.02 -2.82
C PHE A 153 6.25 -12.98 -1.91
N THR A 154 5.96 -12.99 -0.60
CA THR A 154 6.56 -13.95 0.34
C THR A 154 6.13 -15.38 0.02
N LEU A 155 4.84 -15.60 -0.27
CA LEU A 155 4.29 -16.92 -0.59
C LEU A 155 4.97 -17.50 -1.83
N ILE A 156 4.98 -16.75 -2.94
CA ILE A 156 5.57 -17.21 -4.20
C ILE A 156 7.10 -17.34 -4.14
N SER A 157 7.75 -16.73 -3.16
CA SER A 157 9.21 -16.79 -3.01
C SER A 157 9.68 -17.96 -2.16
N PHE A 158 8.97 -18.26 -1.06
CA PHE A 158 9.51 -19.14 -0.01
C PHE A 158 8.64 -20.34 0.35
N ILE A 159 7.36 -20.36 -0.01
CA ILE A 159 6.47 -21.46 0.38
C ILE A 159 6.37 -22.45 -0.78
N PRO A 160 6.84 -23.71 -0.64
CA PRO A 160 6.90 -24.67 -1.75
C PRO A 160 5.56 -24.89 -2.48
N GLY A 161 4.43 -24.82 -1.77
CA GLY A 161 3.09 -24.94 -2.36
C GLY A 161 2.65 -23.76 -3.24
N TYR A 162 3.35 -22.62 -3.16
CA TYR A 162 3.02 -21.37 -3.85
C TYR A 162 4.12 -20.90 -4.79
N LYS A 163 5.32 -21.47 -4.70
CA LYS A 163 6.46 -21.09 -5.53
C LYS A 163 6.21 -21.41 -7.00
N ILE A 164 6.55 -20.45 -7.86
CA ILE A 164 6.43 -20.55 -9.32
C ILE A 164 7.80 -20.95 -9.86
N GLU A 165 7.89 -22.15 -10.44
CA GLU A 165 9.14 -22.76 -10.94
C GLU A 165 9.13 -22.95 -12.47
N GLY A 166 7.95 -22.83 -13.07
CA GLY A 166 7.72 -23.03 -14.50
C GLY A 166 6.27 -22.82 -14.89
N PRO A 167 5.93 -22.88 -16.20
CA PRO A 167 4.58 -22.69 -16.72
C PRO A 167 3.52 -23.60 -16.07
N GLU A 168 3.89 -24.84 -15.74
CA GLU A 168 3.03 -25.83 -15.07
C GLU A 168 2.63 -25.44 -13.64
N THR A 169 3.38 -24.52 -13.02
CA THR A 169 3.10 -23.99 -11.68
C THR A 169 2.53 -22.57 -11.71
N PHE A 170 2.25 -22.01 -12.89
CA PHE A 170 1.84 -20.60 -13.02
C PHE A 170 0.49 -20.30 -12.32
N TYR A 171 -0.41 -21.28 -12.23
CA TYR A 171 -1.67 -21.18 -11.46
C TYR A 171 -1.45 -20.81 -9.98
N ARG A 172 -0.25 -21.07 -9.44
CA ARG A 172 0.11 -20.69 -8.07
C ARG A 172 0.22 -19.18 -7.89
N PHE A 173 0.41 -18.40 -8.96
CA PHE A 173 0.38 -16.94 -8.91
C PHE A 173 -0.97 -16.44 -8.41
N GLU A 174 -2.05 -16.79 -9.11
CA GLU A 174 -3.42 -16.43 -8.73
C GLU A 174 -3.78 -16.98 -7.36
N THR A 175 -3.48 -18.27 -7.12
CA THR A 175 -3.75 -18.93 -5.84
C THR A 175 -3.06 -18.19 -4.68
N SER A 176 -1.81 -17.75 -4.85
CA SER A 176 -1.08 -16.97 -3.85
C SER A 176 -1.72 -15.60 -3.61
N GLY A 177 -2.22 -14.94 -4.66
CA GLY A 177 -2.92 -13.65 -4.54
C GLY A 177 -4.21 -13.77 -3.72
N ILE A 178 -4.99 -14.82 -3.98
CA ILE A 178 -6.22 -15.14 -3.23
C ILE A 178 -5.89 -15.44 -1.76
N ILE A 179 -4.88 -16.27 -1.50
CA ILE A 179 -4.49 -16.65 -0.14
C ILE A 179 -3.94 -15.45 0.63
N ALA A 180 -3.09 -14.62 0.02
CA ALA A 180 -2.60 -13.39 0.63
C ALA A 180 -3.74 -12.42 0.96
N THR A 181 -4.74 -12.33 0.08
CA THR A 181 -5.96 -11.54 0.31
C THR A 181 -6.72 -12.06 1.54
N TYR A 182 -7.02 -13.36 1.61
CA TYR A 182 -7.75 -13.92 2.73
C TYR A 182 -7.01 -13.76 4.07
N ILE A 183 -5.69 -13.99 4.10
CA ILE A 183 -4.90 -13.78 5.31
C ILE A 183 -4.96 -12.30 5.72
N SER A 184 -4.81 -11.37 4.76
CA SER A 184 -4.89 -9.93 5.04
C SER A 184 -6.27 -9.52 5.56
N VAL A 185 -7.35 -10.04 4.98
CA VAL A 185 -8.72 -9.80 5.48
C VAL A 185 -8.89 -10.34 6.90
N VAL A 186 -8.37 -11.54 7.22
CA VAL A 186 -8.41 -12.07 8.58
C VAL A 186 -7.70 -11.14 9.56
N PHE A 187 -6.49 -10.66 9.25
CA PHE A 187 -5.78 -9.67 10.07
C PHE A 187 -6.57 -8.36 10.22
N GLY A 188 -7.14 -7.84 9.12
CA GLY A 188 -7.96 -6.64 9.13
C GLY A 188 -9.21 -6.77 9.99
N LEU A 189 -9.90 -7.91 9.92
CA LEU A 189 -11.06 -8.22 10.76
C LEU A 189 -10.67 -8.35 12.24
N ILE A 190 -9.57 -9.03 12.55
CA ILE A 190 -9.05 -9.11 13.93
C ILE A 190 -8.78 -7.69 14.48
N LEU A 191 -8.07 -6.86 13.72
CA LEU A 191 -7.76 -5.48 14.11
C LEU A 191 -9.01 -4.62 14.25
N PHE A 192 -10.01 -4.82 13.38
CA PHE A 192 -11.33 -4.20 13.48
C PHE A 192 -12.02 -4.60 14.79
N PHE A 193 -12.18 -5.89 15.09
CA PHE A 193 -12.90 -6.35 16.29
C PHE A 193 -12.22 -5.93 17.60
N ILE A 194 -10.88 -5.96 17.67
CA ILE A 194 -10.11 -5.44 18.81
C ILE A 194 -10.38 -3.93 19.03
N GLN A 195 -10.66 -3.20 17.95
CA GLN A 195 -10.79 -1.75 17.92
C GLN A 195 -12.19 -1.29 17.48
N TRP A 196 -13.23 -2.10 17.68
CA TRP A 196 -14.54 -2.01 17.00
C TRP A 196 -15.18 -0.61 16.95
N LYS A 197 -15.03 0.21 18.01
CA LYS A 197 -15.61 1.57 18.07
C LYS A 197 -15.02 2.55 17.05
N SER A 198 -13.79 2.35 16.62
CA SER A 198 -13.10 3.24 15.68
C SER A 198 -12.30 2.51 14.62
N GLY A 199 -12.29 1.18 14.64
CA GLY A 199 -11.50 0.31 13.77
C GLY A 199 -12.05 0.12 12.37
N TRP A 200 -13.15 0.78 12.01
CA TRP A 200 -13.76 0.63 10.69
C TRP A 200 -12.82 0.93 9.49
N PRO A 201 -11.75 1.76 9.59
CA PRO A 201 -10.78 1.86 8.50
C PRO A 201 -10.12 0.53 8.12
N TRP A 202 -9.95 -0.40 9.08
CA TRP A 202 -9.46 -1.75 8.79
C TRP A 202 -10.48 -2.54 7.97
N LEU A 203 -11.77 -2.39 8.28
CA LEU A 203 -12.86 -3.01 7.52
C LEU A 203 -12.98 -2.41 6.11
N LEU A 204 -12.76 -1.11 5.97
CA LEU A 204 -12.67 -0.45 4.66
C LEU A 204 -11.61 -1.12 3.78
N VAL A 205 -10.39 -1.33 4.31
CA VAL A 205 -9.33 -2.01 3.56
C VAL A 205 -9.67 -3.46 3.24
N CYS A 206 -10.35 -4.18 4.14
CA CYS A 206 -10.86 -5.52 3.80
C CYS A 206 -11.82 -5.49 2.60
N GLY A 207 -12.72 -4.50 2.56
CA GLY A 207 -13.61 -4.29 1.42
C GLY A 207 -12.87 -3.94 0.14
N LEU A 208 -11.81 -3.14 0.22
CA LEU A 208 -10.97 -2.76 -0.91
C LEU A 208 -10.25 -3.97 -1.54
N PHE A 209 -9.78 -4.93 -0.73
CA PHE A 209 -9.21 -6.17 -1.29
C PHE A 209 -10.21 -6.94 -2.16
N PHE A 210 -11.44 -7.10 -1.68
CA PHE A 210 -12.48 -7.77 -2.47
C PHE A 210 -12.89 -6.96 -3.69
N LEU A 211 -12.97 -5.63 -3.57
CA LEU A 211 -13.25 -4.76 -4.69
C LEU A 211 -12.18 -4.91 -5.78
N ASN A 212 -10.89 -4.93 -5.42
CA ASN A 212 -9.81 -5.10 -6.38
C ASN A 212 -9.85 -6.48 -7.05
N GLY A 213 -10.11 -7.54 -6.29
CA GLY A 213 -10.28 -8.88 -6.84
C GLY A 213 -11.45 -8.95 -7.83
N TYR A 214 -12.59 -8.35 -7.48
CA TYR A 214 -13.76 -8.28 -8.35
C TYR A 214 -13.49 -7.48 -9.63
N LEU A 215 -12.83 -6.33 -9.53
CA LEU A 215 -12.44 -5.53 -10.70
C LEU A 215 -11.46 -6.28 -11.60
N SER A 216 -10.52 -7.03 -11.02
CA SER A 216 -9.63 -7.92 -11.77
C SER A 216 -10.39 -8.96 -12.55
N GLN A 217 -11.30 -9.67 -11.89
CA GLN A 217 -12.13 -10.68 -12.52
C GLN A 217 -12.97 -10.10 -13.66
N LEU A 218 -13.60 -8.93 -13.49
CA LEU A 218 -14.37 -8.29 -14.56
C LEU A 218 -13.52 -7.93 -15.79
N ILE A 219 -12.28 -7.47 -15.57
CA ILE A 219 -11.36 -7.10 -16.65
C ILE A 219 -10.87 -8.37 -17.38
N ASP A 220 -10.63 -9.45 -16.65
CA ASP A 220 -10.23 -10.74 -17.22
C ASP A 220 -11.37 -11.39 -18.02
N GLU A 221 -12.60 -11.40 -17.50
CA GLU A 221 -13.79 -11.94 -18.19
C GLU A 221 -14.09 -11.21 -19.51
N THR A 222 -13.74 -9.92 -19.60
CA THR A 222 -13.92 -9.11 -20.81
C THR A 222 -12.71 -9.16 -21.75
N ASN A 223 -11.67 -9.94 -21.42
CA ASN A 223 -10.39 -10.02 -22.12
C ASN A 223 -9.74 -8.64 -22.36
N GLN A 224 -9.94 -7.69 -21.44
CA GLN A 224 -9.46 -6.31 -21.57
C GLN A 224 -8.11 -6.08 -20.89
N MET A 225 -7.50 -7.09 -20.29
CA MET A 225 -6.24 -6.91 -19.54
C MET A 225 -5.09 -6.39 -20.42
N ILE A 226 -4.97 -6.88 -21.66
CA ILE A 226 -3.96 -6.39 -22.61
C ILE A 226 -4.27 -4.94 -23.01
N THR A 227 -5.54 -4.60 -23.28
CA THR A 227 -5.98 -3.23 -23.60
C THR A 227 -5.66 -2.27 -22.45
N LEU A 228 -5.98 -2.66 -21.22
CA LEU A 228 -5.69 -1.87 -20.03
C LEU A 228 -4.18 -1.69 -19.85
N THR A 229 -3.40 -2.76 -20.00
CA THR A 229 -1.93 -2.73 -19.93
C THR A 229 -1.37 -1.76 -20.98
N ALA A 230 -1.86 -1.81 -22.21
CA ALA A 230 -1.45 -0.90 -23.28
C ALA A 230 -1.83 0.56 -22.98
N PHE A 231 -3.04 0.80 -22.49
CA PHE A 231 -3.48 2.14 -22.10
C PHE A 231 -2.59 2.73 -21.00
N ILE A 232 -2.38 1.98 -19.92
CA ILE A 232 -1.52 2.43 -18.81
C ILE A 232 -0.06 2.58 -19.26
N GLY A 233 0.45 1.62 -20.02
CA GLY A 233 1.81 1.64 -20.56
C GLY A 233 2.08 2.76 -21.58
N SER A 234 1.02 3.34 -22.16
CA SER A 234 1.11 4.51 -23.05
C SER A 234 1.31 5.84 -22.30
N ILE A 235 1.07 5.86 -20.99
CA ILE A 235 1.24 7.06 -20.17
C ILE A 235 2.75 7.35 -20.06
N ASN A 236 3.14 8.60 -20.26
CA ASN A 236 4.52 9.01 -20.05
C ASN A 236 4.91 8.88 -18.57
N GLU A 237 6.02 8.21 -18.28
CA GLU A 237 6.50 7.96 -16.91
C GLU A 237 6.72 9.24 -16.09
N TYR A 238 7.27 10.30 -16.69
CA TYR A 238 7.47 11.57 -15.99
C TYR A 238 6.13 12.24 -15.65
N ILE A 239 5.15 12.17 -16.57
CA ILE A 239 3.80 12.67 -16.31
C ILE A 239 3.14 11.85 -15.20
N ALA A 240 3.30 10.51 -15.22
CA ALA A 240 2.77 9.64 -14.18
C ALA A 240 3.35 10.01 -12.81
N PHE A 241 4.66 10.21 -12.71
CA PHE A 241 5.32 10.59 -11.46
C PHE A 241 4.98 12.03 -11.03
N PHE A 242 5.36 13.03 -11.82
CA PHE A 242 5.23 14.44 -11.44
C PHE A 242 3.78 14.90 -11.41
N GLY A 243 2.95 14.40 -12.34
CA GLY A 243 1.51 14.68 -12.35
C GLY A 243 0.84 14.17 -11.08
N THR A 244 1.10 12.91 -10.71
CA THR A 244 0.57 12.34 -9.45
C THR A 244 1.11 13.10 -8.23
N LEU A 245 2.41 13.41 -8.19
CA LEU A 245 3.02 14.13 -7.08
C LEU A 245 2.38 15.52 -6.88
N ILE A 246 2.29 16.31 -7.95
CA ILE A 246 1.71 17.66 -7.92
C ILE A 246 0.23 17.59 -7.56
N PHE A 247 -0.52 16.65 -8.14
CA PHE A 247 -1.95 16.48 -7.86
C PHE A 247 -2.21 16.17 -6.39
N ILE A 248 -1.51 15.18 -5.82
CA ILE A 248 -1.67 14.84 -4.40
C ILE A 248 -1.22 15.99 -3.50
N LEU A 249 -0.10 16.66 -3.80
CA LEU A 249 0.35 17.84 -3.04
C LEU A 249 -0.67 18.97 -3.06
N ALA A 250 -1.27 19.25 -4.23
CA ALA A 250 -2.31 20.27 -4.37
C ALA A 250 -3.52 19.94 -3.51
N ILE A 251 -4.02 18.71 -3.57
CA ILE A 251 -5.13 18.23 -2.73
C ILE A 251 -4.78 18.42 -1.24
N LEU A 252 -3.64 17.88 -0.79
CA LEU A 252 -3.26 17.96 0.62
C LEU A 252 -3.10 19.42 1.11
N THR A 253 -2.63 20.31 0.25
CA THR A 253 -2.45 21.73 0.55
C THR A 253 -3.79 22.47 0.64
N LEU A 254 -4.70 22.23 -0.30
CA LEU A 254 -6.04 22.82 -0.30
C LEU A 254 -6.81 22.45 0.98
N PHE A 255 -6.81 21.16 1.35
CA PHE A 255 -7.41 20.69 2.59
C PHE A 255 -6.76 21.28 3.85
N PHE A 256 -5.48 21.67 3.77
CA PHE A 256 -4.80 22.34 4.87
C PHE A 256 -5.20 23.82 4.99
N ILE A 257 -5.34 24.53 3.86
CA ILE A 257 -5.65 25.96 3.79
C ILE A 257 -7.11 26.25 4.16
N GLU A 258 -8.08 25.56 3.56
CA GLU A 258 -9.52 25.82 3.81
C GLU A 258 -9.87 25.71 5.30
N ARG A 259 -9.23 24.78 6.00
CA ARG A 259 -9.42 24.61 7.44
C ARG A 259 -8.84 25.73 8.29
N LYS A 260 -7.87 26.50 7.81
CA LYS A 260 -7.35 27.67 8.53
C LYS A 260 -8.36 28.82 8.50
N LYS A 261 -9.13 28.96 7.41
CA LYS A 261 -10.16 29.99 7.24
C LYS A 261 -11.41 29.74 8.10
N GLY A 262 -11.77 28.48 8.36
CA GLY A 262 -12.90 28.16 9.25
C GLY A 262 -12.61 28.29 10.76
N MET A 263 -11.49 28.89 11.14
CA MET A 263 -11.08 29.13 12.55
C MET A 263 -10.86 30.61 12.87
N THR A 264 -11.09 31.50 11.89
CA THR A 264 -11.12 32.96 12.02
C THR A 264 -12.57 33.41 11.93
#